data_AF-A0A2I0WQC5-F1
#
_entry.id   AF-A0A2I0WQC5-F1
#
_cell.length_a   1.000
_cell.length_b   1.000
_cell.length_c   1.000
_cell.angle_alpha   90.00
_cell.angle_beta   90.00
_cell.angle_gamma   90.00
#
_symmetry.space_group_name_H-M   'P 1'
#
loop_
_entity.id
_entity.type
_entity.pdbx_description
1 polymer ?
#
loop_
_entity_poly.entity_id
_entity_poly.type
_entity_poly.pdbx_seq_one_letter_code
_entity_poly.pdbx_strand_id
1 'polypeptide(L)'
;MVRGKKRRIRHCGVTLLGNIACKRLTDRRLRNKRLKDDEDLLRLSNARNLDFSFQLRLPSLRGELFLILEDIIQAARILYLNDVEIYFSEDDDFGPFSQRNELEAFNAVLQMLKSVLSGATPDEMKALNELQNVTIARINSIAYKNIDKMIPKKLETTAEDLLLKWGESHGARSKVMVAYFEGANRGAVALEDINVGESALEIPESIIISEDRLHESDMFEVLKAWDGMTTETMLLLWSMRERYNPLSIFKKYFETLPDSFNTGLSFGIDALTILHGTLFFEELMQAKEHLRQQYESLCPALCASYPDIFKTELYSWDRYIWACELWYSNSMKVIFSDGKLRTCLVPIAGLLNHSLFPHIIHYGRVDSETKCLKFQLARQCKRGEQCYLSYGSLSGSHLVMFYGFLPKGDNPYDIIPLGMGSSSSTATSRATKAYKGDHNPNSASRSLAVNRFKPMLGFIGEDFISSLADFASTFNDDLVVLVTYLGESVEDGVRARLERPSSWSTGLTQDYKRLLSFIFNPISESCMKKLLWLVKTNVNLRDFSLQASLLPIL
;
A
#
# COMPACT_ATOMS: atom_id res chain seq x y z
N MET A 1 -0.95 36.66 -62.34
CA MET A 1 -1.42 35.30 -61.97
C MET A 1 -0.18 34.39 -61.84
N VAL A 2 0.47 34.38 -60.67
CA VAL A 2 1.61 33.49 -60.40
C VAL A 2 1.33 32.81 -59.05
N ARG A 3 0.84 31.57 -59.12
CA ARG A 3 0.60 30.73 -57.93
C ARG A 3 1.91 30.06 -57.53
N GLY A 4 2.59 30.62 -56.53
CA GLY A 4 3.66 29.93 -55.82
C GLY A 4 3.08 28.80 -54.95
N LYS A 5 3.35 27.54 -55.32
CA LYS A 5 3.14 26.38 -54.45
C LYS A 5 4.06 26.50 -53.22
N LYS A 6 3.54 26.98 -52.08
CA LYS A 6 4.17 26.72 -50.78
C LYS A 6 4.06 25.22 -50.50
N ARG A 7 5.16 24.49 -50.69
CA ARG A 7 5.34 23.14 -50.13
C ARG A 7 5.19 23.26 -48.60
N ARG A 8 4.08 22.76 -48.05
CA ARG A 8 3.97 22.43 -46.63
C ARG A 8 4.95 21.29 -46.36
N ILE A 9 6.12 21.60 -45.81
CA ILE A 9 6.96 20.62 -45.15
C ILE A 9 6.16 20.19 -43.91
N ARG A 10 5.62 18.97 -43.92
CA ARG A 10 5.13 18.35 -42.68
C ARG A 10 6.38 18.05 -41.85
N HIS A 11 6.56 18.76 -40.75
CA HIS A 11 7.50 18.30 -39.72
C HIS A 11 6.87 17.05 -39.07
N CYS A 12 7.40 15.87 -39.42
CA CYS A 12 7.09 14.61 -38.73
C CYS A 12 7.84 14.62 -37.39
N GLY A 13 7.17 15.11 -36.34
CA GLY A 13 7.63 14.94 -34.96
C GLY A 13 6.78 13.87 -34.29
N VAL A 14 7.41 13.03 -33.47
CA VAL A 14 6.70 12.08 -32.61
C VAL A 14 6.33 12.78 -31.30
N THR A 15 5.05 12.78 -30.92
CA THR A 15 4.60 13.29 -29.62
C THR A 15 4.76 12.22 -28.54
N LEU A 16 5.48 12.55 -27.46
CA LEU A 16 5.75 11.69 -26.32
C LEU A 16 4.99 12.21 -25.08
N LEU A 17 4.64 11.29 -24.18
CA LEU A 17 3.98 11.49 -22.88
C LEU A 17 2.53 12.05 -22.91
N GLY A 18 2.13 12.80 -23.93
CA GLY A 18 0.83 13.49 -23.97
C GLY A 18 -0.40 12.59 -23.77
N ASN A 19 -0.42 11.40 -24.39
CA ASN A 19 -1.53 10.45 -24.22
C ASN A 19 -1.58 9.86 -22.80
N ILE A 20 -0.43 9.61 -22.19
CA ILE A 20 -0.33 9.10 -20.82
C ILE A 20 -0.76 10.18 -19.83
N ALA A 21 -0.29 11.41 -20.01
CA ALA A 21 -0.67 12.55 -19.18
C ALA A 21 -2.19 12.79 -19.22
N CYS A 22 -2.78 12.83 -20.42
CA CYS A 22 -4.22 13.01 -20.59
C CYS A 22 -5.03 11.91 -19.90
N LYS A 23 -4.64 10.63 -20.09
CA LYS A 23 -5.29 9.50 -19.42
C LYS A 23 -5.17 9.60 -17.90
N ARG A 24 -3.97 9.89 -17.38
CA ARG A 24 -3.70 9.94 -15.94
C ARG A 24 -4.47 11.06 -15.25
N LEU A 25 -4.51 12.25 -15.84
CA LEU A 25 -5.28 13.39 -15.33
C LEU A 25 -6.79 13.08 -15.36
N THR A 26 -7.27 12.41 -16.41
CA THR A 26 -8.67 11.96 -16.49
C THR A 26 -9.00 10.93 -15.40
N ASP A 27 -8.14 9.93 -15.20
CA ASP A 27 -8.30 8.90 -14.16
C ASP A 27 -8.23 9.49 -12.73
N ARG A 28 -7.52 10.61 -12.53
CA ARG A 28 -7.49 11.35 -11.26
C ARG A 28 -8.80 12.09 -11.02
N ARG A 29 -9.30 12.81 -12.02
CA ARG A 29 -10.59 13.52 -11.96
C ARG A 29 -11.77 12.58 -11.71
N LEU A 30 -11.79 11.42 -12.37
CA LEU A 30 -12.83 10.40 -12.19
C LEU A 30 -12.83 9.78 -10.77
N ARG A 31 -11.69 9.80 -10.07
CA ARG A 31 -11.57 9.28 -8.69
C ARG A 31 -12.00 10.29 -7.62
N ASN A 32 -12.70 11.37 -7.98
CA ASN A 32 -13.11 12.45 -7.07
C ASN A 32 -11.94 13.02 -6.23
N LYS A 33 -10.70 12.95 -6.76
CA LYS A 33 -9.58 13.67 -6.14
C LYS A 33 -9.77 15.17 -6.31
N ARG A 34 -9.36 15.96 -5.31
CA ARG A 34 -9.71 17.37 -5.18
C ARG A 34 -9.18 18.14 -6.40
N LEU A 35 -9.95 19.09 -6.93
CA LEU A 35 -9.49 20.05 -7.96
C LEU A 35 -8.14 20.68 -7.63
N LYS A 36 -7.88 20.88 -6.34
CA LYS A 36 -6.61 21.37 -5.79
C LYS A 36 -5.39 20.54 -6.20
N ASP A 37 -5.51 19.22 -6.29
CA ASP A 37 -4.37 18.36 -6.63
C ASP A 37 -3.94 18.55 -8.10
N ASP A 38 -4.90 18.81 -9.01
CA ASP A 38 -4.60 19.12 -10.42
C ASP A 38 -3.93 20.50 -10.55
N GLU A 39 -4.35 21.48 -9.73
CA GLU A 39 -3.71 22.80 -9.66
C GLU A 39 -2.29 22.72 -9.10
N ASP A 40 -2.06 21.90 -8.07
CA ASP A 40 -0.73 21.70 -7.49
C ASP A 40 0.21 21.00 -8.48
N LEU A 41 -0.26 20.01 -9.24
CA LEU A 41 0.53 19.40 -10.31
C LEU A 41 0.90 20.40 -11.40
N LEU A 42 -0.05 21.27 -11.79
CA LEU A 42 0.19 22.31 -12.78
C LEU A 42 1.17 23.36 -12.24
N ARG A 43 1.06 23.74 -10.96
CA ARG A 43 2.01 24.62 -10.26
C ARG A 43 3.42 24.05 -10.34
N LEU A 44 3.61 22.79 -9.92
CA LEU A 44 4.91 22.13 -9.94
C LEU A 44 5.48 22.01 -11.36
N SER A 45 4.65 21.69 -12.36
CA SER A 45 5.06 21.62 -13.76
C SER A 45 5.54 22.98 -14.28
N ASN A 46 4.77 24.04 -13.98
CA ASN A 46 5.09 25.41 -14.40
C ASN A 46 6.35 25.94 -13.70
N ALA A 47 6.49 25.72 -12.39
CA ALA A 47 7.66 26.13 -11.62
C ALA A 47 8.96 25.52 -12.17
N ARG A 48 8.86 24.30 -12.73
CA ARG A 48 9.99 23.53 -13.26
C ARG A 48 10.17 23.69 -14.77
N ASN A 49 9.36 24.52 -15.43
CA ASN A 49 9.34 24.71 -16.88
C ASN A 49 9.18 23.38 -17.67
N LEU A 50 8.37 22.46 -17.14
CA LEU A 50 8.10 21.17 -17.77
C LEU A 50 6.74 21.18 -18.48
N ASP A 51 6.72 20.61 -19.68
CA ASP A 51 5.49 20.29 -20.41
C ASP A 51 5.17 18.79 -20.22
N PHE A 52 3.94 18.38 -20.52
CA PHE A 52 3.53 16.97 -20.54
C PHE A 52 3.45 16.40 -21.96
N SER A 53 3.83 17.20 -22.97
CA SER A 53 3.87 16.82 -24.37
C SER A 53 5.22 17.17 -24.99
N PHE A 54 6.02 16.15 -25.32
CA PHE A 54 7.36 16.34 -25.89
C PHE A 54 7.39 15.96 -27.36
N GLN A 55 8.12 16.72 -28.18
CA GLN A 55 8.31 16.39 -29.60
C GLN A 55 9.71 15.84 -29.83
N LEU A 56 9.80 14.59 -30.29
CA LEU A 56 11.05 14.01 -30.78
C LEU A 56 11.28 14.48 -32.23
N ARG A 57 12.36 15.23 -32.48
CA ARG A 57 12.74 15.73 -33.82
C ARG A 57 13.96 15.01 -34.34
N LEU A 58 13.77 14.02 -35.21
CA LEU A 58 14.86 13.21 -35.74
C LEU A 58 15.35 13.73 -37.12
N PRO A 59 16.65 13.57 -37.45
CA PRO A 59 17.72 13.01 -36.61
C PRO A 59 18.17 14.00 -35.53
N SER A 60 18.20 13.57 -34.26
CA SER A 60 18.72 14.36 -33.13
C SER A 60 20.11 13.87 -32.74
N LEU A 61 20.94 14.75 -32.19
CA LEU A 61 22.21 14.33 -31.58
C LEU A 61 21.92 13.50 -30.32
N ARG A 62 22.78 12.51 -30.04
CA ARG A 62 22.66 11.62 -28.87
C ARG A 62 22.48 12.39 -27.54
N GLY A 63 23.18 13.52 -27.39
CA GLY A 63 23.05 14.39 -26.21
C GLY A 63 21.67 15.05 -26.08
N GLU A 64 21.06 15.48 -27.19
CA GLU A 64 19.73 16.09 -27.20
C GLU A 64 18.65 15.08 -26.83
N LEU A 65 18.79 13.82 -27.28
CA LEU A 65 17.89 12.72 -26.90
C LEU A 65 17.89 12.48 -25.39
N PHE A 66 19.04 12.54 -24.74
CA PHE A 66 19.14 12.36 -23.30
C PHE A 66 18.54 13.52 -22.50
N LEU A 67 18.71 14.76 -22.95
CA LEU A 67 18.07 15.92 -22.32
C LEU A 67 16.55 15.81 -22.37
N ILE A 68 15.99 15.47 -23.54
CA ILE A 68 14.54 15.23 -23.69
C ILE A 68 14.07 14.10 -22.77
N LEU A 69 14.85 13.02 -22.62
CA LEU A 69 14.52 11.93 -21.73
C LEU A 69 14.48 12.37 -20.26
N GLU A 70 15.39 13.23 -19.82
CA GLU A 70 15.36 13.79 -18.46
C GLU A 70 14.09 14.58 -18.21
N ASP A 71 13.71 15.47 -19.14
CA ASP A 71 12.50 16.27 -18.99
C ASP A 71 11.25 15.39 -18.96
N ILE A 72 11.20 14.35 -19.81
CA ILE A 72 10.11 13.36 -19.82
C ILE A 72 10.03 12.62 -18.47
N ILE A 73 11.16 12.22 -17.89
CA ILE A 73 11.21 11.54 -16.60
C ILE A 73 10.74 12.47 -15.48
N GLN A 74 11.20 13.73 -15.47
CA GLN A 74 10.78 14.71 -14.47
C GLN A 74 9.27 15.00 -14.56
N ALA A 75 8.74 15.17 -15.78
CA ALA A 75 7.31 15.33 -16.01
C ALA A 75 6.53 14.08 -15.57
N ALA A 76 7.04 12.88 -15.86
CA ALA A 76 6.43 11.64 -15.41
C ALA A 76 6.43 11.53 -13.87
N ARG A 77 7.49 11.93 -13.17
CA ARG A 77 7.50 11.96 -11.70
C ARG A 77 6.36 12.81 -11.14
N ILE A 78 6.16 14.01 -11.69
CA ILE A 78 5.08 14.92 -11.30
C ILE A 78 3.71 14.23 -11.48
N LEU A 79 3.44 13.66 -12.66
CA LEU A 79 2.17 12.99 -12.98
C LEU A 79 1.82 11.83 -12.02
N TYR A 80 2.85 11.21 -11.44
CA TYR A 80 2.73 10.04 -10.58
C TYR A 80 2.98 10.34 -9.10
N LEU A 81 3.08 11.61 -8.68
CA LEU A 81 3.07 11.97 -7.27
C LEU A 81 1.79 11.44 -6.61
N ASN A 82 1.88 11.00 -5.36
CA ASN A 82 0.72 10.73 -4.50
C ASN A 82 0.35 11.98 -3.68
N ASP A 83 -0.75 11.93 -2.95
CA ASP A 83 -1.30 13.14 -2.30
C ASP A 83 -0.36 13.69 -1.21
N VAL A 84 0.37 12.79 -0.53
CA VAL A 84 1.39 13.16 0.46
C VAL A 84 2.59 13.79 -0.24
N GLU A 85 3.07 13.17 -1.32
CA GLU A 85 4.20 13.69 -2.09
C GLU A 85 3.88 15.06 -2.70
N ILE A 86 2.68 15.26 -3.26
CA ILE A 86 2.23 16.56 -3.80
C ILE A 86 2.29 17.63 -2.72
N TYR A 87 1.74 17.33 -1.54
CA TYR A 87 1.64 18.30 -0.45
C TYR A 87 3.02 18.77 0.04
N PHE A 88 4.01 17.86 0.08
CA PHE A 88 5.37 18.16 0.55
C PHE A 88 6.37 18.51 -0.55
N SER A 89 5.96 18.50 -1.81
CA SER A 89 6.86 18.86 -2.92
C SER A 89 7.05 20.37 -3.00
N GLU A 90 8.30 20.80 -2.86
CA GLU A 90 8.72 22.17 -3.11
C GLU A 90 8.85 22.44 -4.61
N ASP A 91 8.80 23.71 -5.00
CA ASP A 91 8.84 24.12 -6.40
C ASP A 91 10.14 23.66 -7.10
N ASP A 92 11.27 23.64 -6.36
CA ASP A 92 12.60 23.24 -6.82
C ASP A 92 13.01 21.80 -6.48
N ASP A 93 12.09 20.98 -5.95
CA ASP A 93 12.35 19.56 -5.66
C ASP A 93 12.10 18.67 -6.89
N PHE A 94 13.15 18.25 -7.59
CA PHE A 94 13.05 17.39 -8.79
C PHE A 94 12.98 15.87 -8.47
N GLY A 95 12.89 15.51 -7.20
CA GLY A 95 12.91 14.14 -6.72
C GLY A 95 14.31 13.51 -6.71
N PRO A 96 14.42 12.18 -6.52
CA PRO A 96 13.32 11.21 -6.42
C PRO A 96 12.48 11.37 -5.15
N PHE A 97 11.16 11.27 -5.27
CA PHE A 97 10.21 11.47 -4.17
C PHE A 97 10.02 10.20 -3.33
N SER A 98 9.70 9.10 -3.99
CA SER A 98 9.67 7.76 -3.42
C SER A 98 10.06 6.75 -4.47
N GLN A 99 10.44 5.56 -4.03
CA GLN A 99 10.73 4.48 -4.97
C GLN A 99 9.51 4.10 -5.80
N ARG A 100 8.31 4.12 -5.21
CA ARG A 100 7.08 3.84 -5.96
C ARG A 100 6.89 4.87 -7.06
N ASN A 101 7.06 6.16 -6.75
CA ASN A 101 6.99 7.22 -7.74
C ASN A 101 8.02 7.02 -8.86
N GLU A 102 9.27 6.68 -8.52
CA GLU A 102 10.31 6.39 -9.51
C GLU A 102 9.91 5.24 -10.45
N LEU A 103 9.49 4.11 -9.89
CA LEU A 103 9.10 2.94 -10.69
C LEU A 103 7.88 3.26 -11.58
N GLU A 104 6.87 3.93 -11.04
CA GLU A 104 5.69 4.37 -11.80
C GLU A 104 6.09 5.30 -12.96
N ALA A 105 6.93 6.31 -12.70
CA ALA A 105 7.40 7.25 -13.71
C ALA A 105 8.18 6.55 -14.82
N PHE A 106 9.17 5.72 -14.47
CA PHE A 106 9.97 5.03 -15.49
C PHE A 106 9.15 4.02 -16.29
N ASN A 107 8.21 3.29 -15.66
CA ASN A 107 7.36 2.34 -16.39
C ASN A 107 6.37 3.06 -17.32
N ALA A 108 5.87 4.25 -16.93
CA ALA A 108 5.08 5.08 -17.82
C ALA A 108 5.89 5.53 -19.05
N VAL A 109 7.14 5.93 -18.86
CA VAL A 109 8.06 6.27 -19.96
C VAL A 109 8.31 5.06 -20.86
N LEU A 110 8.55 3.86 -20.31
CA LEU A 110 8.72 2.65 -21.11
C LEU A 110 7.47 2.29 -21.91
N GLN A 111 6.29 2.39 -21.31
CA GLN A 111 5.03 2.13 -22.00
C GLN A 111 4.82 3.11 -23.16
N MET A 112 5.14 4.38 -22.92
CA MET A 112 5.10 5.43 -23.94
C MET A 112 6.05 5.10 -25.10
N LEU A 113 7.32 4.81 -24.82
CA LEU A 113 8.32 4.48 -25.84
C LEU A 113 7.90 3.24 -26.66
N LYS A 114 7.34 2.21 -25.99
CA LYS A 114 6.83 1.00 -26.66
C LYS A 114 5.65 1.30 -27.59
N SER A 115 4.74 2.20 -27.20
CA SER A 115 3.58 2.57 -28.02
C SER A 115 3.95 3.30 -29.31
N VAL A 116 5.08 4.00 -29.30
CA VAL A 116 5.61 4.74 -30.45
C VAL A 116 6.41 3.83 -31.38
N LEU A 117 7.17 2.88 -30.82
CA LEU A 117 8.03 1.96 -31.56
C LEU A 117 7.30 1.20 -32.69
N SER A 118 6.01 0.88 -32.51
CA SER A 118 5.22 0.13 -33.50
C SER A 118 4.99 0.84 -34.84
N GLY A 119 5.19 2.17 -34.90
CA GLY A 119 5.01 2.98 -36.12
C GLY A 119 6.27 3.69 -36.60
N ALA A 120 7.42 3.38 -36.00
CA ALA A 120 8.67 4.11 -36.19
C ALA A 120 9.42 3.68 -37.47
N THR A 121 10.06 4.63 -38.16
CA THR A 121 11.04 4.34 -39.22
C THR A 121 12.32 3.73 -38.62
N PRO A 122 13.21 3.11 -39.42
CA PRO A 122 14.42 2.46 -38.90
C PRO A 122 15.33 3.36 -38.05
N ASP A 123 15.50 4.62 -38.45
CA ASP A 123 16.31 5.60 -37.70
C ASP A 123 15.63 6.01 -36.39
N GLU A 124 14.31 6.12 -36.39
CA GLU A 124 13.50 6.39 -35.19
C GLU A 124 13.54 5.20 -34.22
N MET A 125 13.48 3.96 -34.73
CA MET A 125 13.61 2.76 -33.91
C MET A 125 14.95 2.73 -33.17
N LYS A 126 16.05 3.09 -33.84
CA LYS A 126 17.37 3.13 -33.20
C LYS A 126 17.42 4.11 -32.02
N ALA A 127 16.91 5.33 -32.22
CA ALA A 127 16.85 6.35 -31.17
C ALA A 127 15.93 5.92 -30.01
N LEU A 128 14.72 5.42 -30.32
CA LEU A 128 13.75 4.97 -29.32
C LEU A 128 14.26 3.76 -28.50
N ASN A 129 14.93 2.81 -29.15
CA ASN A 129 15.56 1.67 -28.48
C ASN A 129 16.69 2.12 -27.54
N GLU A 130 17.46 3.14 -27.93
CA GLU A 130 18.47 3.72 -27.04
C GLU A 130 17.84 4.37 -25.79
N LEU A 131 16.79 5.17 -25.97
CA LEU A 131 16.02 5.74 -24.86
C LEU A 131 15.42 4.66 -23.95
N GLN A 132 14.90 3.58 -24.53
CA GLN A 132 14.35 2.44 -23.81
C GLN A 132 15.43 1.75 -22.97
N ASN A 133 16.60 1.48 -23.55
CA ASN A 133 17.72 0.85 -22.86
C ASN A 133 18.22 1.69 -21.68
N VAL A 134 18.33 3.01 -21.85
CA VAL A 134 18.72 3.91 -20.75
C VAL A 134 17.66 3.95 -19.66
N THR A 135 16.38 3.95 -20.02
CA THR A 135 15.28 3.90 -19.05
C THR A 135 15.29 2.59 -18.25
N ILE A 136 15.47 1.44 -18.91
CA ILE A 136 15.61 0.13 -18.24
C ILE A 136 16.84 0.12 -17.31
N ALA A 137 17.97 0.67 -17.75
CA ALA A 137 19.16 0.76 -16.92
C ALA A 137 18.92 1.58 -15.65
N ARG A 138 18.16 2.69 -15.74
CA ARG A 138 17.74 3.49 -14.57
C ARG A 138 16.84 2.70 -13.63
N ILE A 139 15.83 2.01 -14.14
CA ILE A 139 14.96 1.14 -13.33
C ILE A 139 15.80 0.11 -12.56
N ASN A 140 16.73 -0.56 -13.25
CA ASN A 140 17.58 -1.57 -12.65
C ASN A 140 18.52 -0.98 -11.59
N SER A 141 18.97 0.28 -11.75
CA SER A 141 19.79 0.98 -10.76
C SER A 141 19.09 1.21 -9.41
N ILE A 142 17.76 1.31 -9.41
CA ILE A 142 16.95 1.48 -8.19
C ILE A 142 17.03 0.21 -7.33
N ALA A 143 17.00 -0.96 -7.98
CA ALA A 143 16.96 -2.26 -7.31
C ALA A 143 18.22 -2.50 -6.46
N TYR A 144 19.40 -2.07 -6.93
CA TYR A 144 20.68 -2.36 -6.26
C TYR A 144 20.88 -1.64 -4.92
N LYS A 145 20.10 -0.58 -4.63
CA LYS A 145 20.34 0.25 -3.45
C LYS A 145 19.84 -0.36 -2.14
N ASN A 146 18.97 -1.38 -2.16
CA ASN A 146 18.25 -1.84 -0.96
C ASN A 146 17.79 -3.31 -0.99
N ILE A 147 18.58 -4.21 -1.60
CA ILE A 147 18.22 -5.64 -1.56
C ILE A 147 18.56 -6.18 -0.16
N ASP A 148 17.58 -6.15 0.73
CA ASP A 148 17.49 -7.09 1.85
C ASP A 148 17.35 -8.49 1.24
N LYS A 149 18.49 -9.15 1.02
CA LYS A 149 18.53 -10.52 0.50
C LYS A 149 18.00 -11.44 1.58
N MET A 150 16.69 -11.69 1.58
CA MET A 150 16.16 -12.85 2.30
C MET A 150 16.72 -14.11 1.62
N ILE A 151 17.59 -14.81 2.35
CA ILE A 151 18.23 -16.03 1.85
C ILE A 151 17.19 -17.14 1.88
N PRO A 152 16.90 -17.82 0.75
CA PRO A 152 16.01 -18.97 0.74
C PRO A 152 16.64 -20.09 1.58
N LYS A 153 15.93 -20.55 2.61
CA LYS A 153 16.41 -21.62 3.51
C LYS A 153 16.08 -23.02 2.99
N LYS A 154 15.00 -23.17 2.23
CA LYS A 154 14.53 -24.47 1.75
C LYS A 154 13.80 -24.35 0.41
N LEU A 155 14.22 -25.19 -0.53
CA LEU A 155 13.51 -25.54 -1.76
C LEU A 155 12.99 -26.97 -1.55
N GLU A 156 11.98 -27.14 -0.69
CA GLU A 156 11.36 -28.46 -0.54
C GLU A 156 10.11 -28.57 -1.39
N THR A 157 9.93 -29.73 -2.01
CA THR A 157 8.75 -30.08 -2.80
C THR A 157 7.57 -30.36 -1.87
N THR A 158 6.82 -29.31 -1.52
CA THR A 158 5.70 -29.32 -0.57
C THR A 158 4.33 -29.24 -1.27
N ALA A 159 3.24 -29.08 -0.51
CA ALA A 159 1.88 -28.87 -1.03
C ALA A 159 1.80 -27.69 -2.02
N GLU A 160 2.68 -26.71 -1.89
CA GLU A 160 2.79 -25.54 -2.75
C GLU A 160 3.27 -25.87 -4.17
N ASP A 161 4.12 -26.89 -4.33
CA ASP A 161 4.47 -27.40 -5.66
C ASP A 161 3.29 -28.10 -6.31
N LEU A 162 2.46 -28.78 -5.51
CA LEU A 162 1.21 -29.36 -6.01
C LEU A 162 0.21 -28.26 -6.41
N LEU A 163 0.20 -27.13 -5.70
CA LEU A 163 -0.59 -25.96 -6.08
C LEU A 163 -0.10 -25.35 -7.41
N LEU A 164 1.22 -25.20 -7.60
CA LEU A 164 1.77 -24.71 -8.86
C LEU A 164 1.44 -25.64 -10.03
N LYS A 165 1.66 -26.96 -9.86
CA LYS A 165 1.30 -27.98 -10.87
C LYS A 165 -0.19 -28.00 -11.18
N TRP A 166 -1.03 -27.85 -10.16
CA TRP A 166 -2.49 -27.71 -10.34
C TRP A 166 -2.81 -26.44 -11.13
N GLY A 167 -2.15 -25.32 -10.83
CA GLY A 167 -2.30 -24.08 -11.59
C GLY A 167 -1.96 -24.25 -13.05
N GLU A 168 -0.79 -24.84 -13.33
CA GLU A 168 -0.31 -25.13 -14.69
C GLU A 168 -1.26 -26.05 -15.45
N SER A 169 -1.81 -27.07 -14.80
CA SER A 169 -2.81 -27.96 -15.42
C SER A 169 -4.12 -27.24 -15.77
N HIS A 170 -4.37 -26.07 -15.20
CA HIS A 170 -5.51 -25.20 -15.49
C HIS A 170 -5.13 -23.96 -16.32
N GLY A 171 -3.94 -23.95 -16.91
CA GLY A 171 -3.49 -22.91 -17.85
C GLY A 171 -2.72 -21.75 -17.23
N ALA A 172 -2.41 -21.80 -15.92
CA ALA A 172 -1.52 -20.82 -15.32
C ALA A 172 -0.11 -20.94 -15.86
N ARG A 173 0.59 -19.81 -15.98
CA ARG A 173 2.02 -19.77 -16.30
C ARG A 173 2.77 -19.14 -15.16
N SER A 174 3.86 -19.77 -14.75
CA SER A 174 4.70 -19.29 -13.67
C SER A 174 6.18 -19.28 -14.06
N LYS A 175 6.85 -18.17 -13.79
CA LYS A 175 8.32 -18.06 -13.81
C LYS A 175 8.93 -18.11 -12.41
N VAL A 176 8.09 -18.36 -11.41
CA VAL A 176 8.47 -18.40 -10.00
C VAL A 176 8.10 -19.75 -9.39
N MET A 177 8.79 -20.15 -8.33
CA MET A 177 8.40 -21.27 -7.48
C MET A 177 8.28 -20.83 -6.03
N VAL A 178 7.68 -21.67 -5.18
CA VAL A 178 7.60 -21.36 -3.75
C VAL A 178 8.92 -21.71 -3.08
N ALA A 179 9.36 -20.83 -2.18
CA ALA A 179 10.50 -21.05 -1.31
C ALA A 179 10.19 -20.56 0.10
N TYR A 180 10.92 -21.08 1.08
CA TYR A 180 10.83 -20.65 2.47
C TYR A 180 11.97 -19.69 2.81
N PHE A 181 11.60 -18.55 3.41
CA PHE A 181 12.46 -17.45 3.81
C PHE A 181 12.38 -17.23 5.32
N GLU A 182 13.53 -16.97 5.94
CA GLU A 182 13.58 -16.62 7.36
C GLU A 182 12.85 -15.30 7.64
N GLY A 183 11.87 -15.33 8.53
CA GLY A 183 11.10 -14.15 8.94
C GLY A 183 9.96 -13.74 7.99
N ALA A 184 9.82 -14.37 6.82
CA ALA A 184 8.68 -14.17 5.90
C ALA A 184 7.88 -15.45 5.62
N ASN A 185 8.31 -16.60 6.16
CA ASN A 185 7.76 -17.92 5.86
C ASN A 185 7.82 -18.20 4.34
N ARG A 186 6.71 -18.52 3.70
CA ARG A 186 6.64 -18.78 2.27
C ARG A 186 6.76 -17.50 1.45
N GLY A 187 7.38 -17.61 0.28
CA GLY A 187 7.43 -16.55 -0.73
C GLY A 187 7.68 -17.14 -2.11
N ALA A 188 7.67 -16.31 -3.15
CA ALA A 188 7.95 -16.75 -4.51
C ALA A 188 9.40 -16.40 -4.91
N VAL A 189 10.15 -17.36 -5.44
CA VAL A 189 11.52 -17.17 -5.95
C VAL A 189 11.55 -17.32 -7.47
N ALA A 190 12.28 -16.44 -8.16
CA ALA A 190 12.40 -16.50 -9.61
C ALA A 190 13.25 -17.70 -10.08
N LEU A 191 12.72 -18.47 -11.02
CA LEU A 191 13.38 -19.64 -11.62
C LEU A 191 14.41 -19.25 -12.69
N GLU A 192 14.22 -18.08 -13.28
CA GLU A 192 15.02 -17.47 -14.33
C GLU A 192 15.12 -15.96 -14.12
N ASP A 193 15.95 -15.29 -14.93
CA ASP A 193 15.93 -13.83 -14.99
C ASP A 193 14.63 -13.38 -15.65
N ILE A 194 13.86 -12.52 -14.97
CA ILE A 194 12.61 -11.98 -15.46
C ILE A 194 12.80 -10.48 -15.70
N ASN A 195 12.64 -10.06 -16.96
CA ASN A 195 12.92 -8.68 -17.37
C ASN A 195 11.73 -7.74 -17.13
N VAL A 196 12.00 -6.44 -17.19
CA VAL A 196 10.96 -5.40 -17.13
C VAL A 196 9.94 -5.62 -18.25
N GLY A 197 8.65 -5.63 -17.89
CA GLY A 197 7.53 -5.87 -18.81
C GLY A 197 7.18 -7.34 -19.04
N GLU A 198 8.00 -8.29 -18.59
CA GLU A 198 7.64 -9.72 -18.57
C GLU A 198 6.71 -10.03 -17.39
N SER A 199 5.91 -11.09 -17.52
CA SER A 199 5.03 -11.57 -16.45
C SER A 199 5.75 -12.60 -15.57
N ALA A 200 5.77 -12.41 -14.26
CA ALA A 200 6.16 -13.47 -13.31
C ALA A 200 5.09 -14.57 -13.20
N LEU A 201 3.83 -14.16 -13.23
CA LEU A 201 2.65 -15.03 -13.19
C LEU A 201 1.62 -14.58 -14.23
N GLU A 202 0.98 -15.54 -14.89
CA GLU A 202 -0.23 -15.34 -15.69
C GLU A 202 -1.29 -16.32 -15.17
N ILE A 203 -2.37 -15.79 -14.61
CA ILE A 203 -3.41 -16.58 -13.92
C ILE A 203 -4.72 -16.51 -14.71
N PRO A 204 -5.20 -17.62 -15.29
CA PRO A 204 -6.50 -17.66 -15.95
C PRO A 204 -7.63 -17.22 -15.03
N GLU A 205 -8.56 -16.44 -15.57
CA GLU A 205 -9.73 -15.94 -14.84
C GLU A 205 -10.57 -17.07 -14.21
N SER A 206 -10.58 -18.26 -14.82
CA SER A 206 -11.33 -19.45 -14.36
C SER A 206 -10.86 -20.05 -13.03
N ILE A 207 -9.60 -19.80 -12.63
CA ILE A 207 -9.01 -20.30 -11.37
C ILE A 207 -8.86 -19.21 -10.31
N ILE A 208 -9.45 -18.03 -10.53
CA ILE A 208 -9.60 -17.00 -9.51
C ILE A 208 -10.87 -17.31 -8.68
N ILE A 209 -10.76 -17.24 -7.36
CA ILE A 209 -11.88 -17.48 -6.45
C ILE A 209 -12.64 -16.16 -6.25
N SER A 210 -13.79 -16.03 -6.88
CA SER A 210 -14.70 -14.87 -6.82
C SER A 210 -16.10 -15.28 -6.33
N GLU A 211 -17.00 -14.30 -6.21
CA GLU A 211 -18.43 -14.51 -5.94
C GLU A 211 -19.12 -15.48 -6.92
N ASP A 212 -18.56 -15.69 -8.12
CA ASP A 212 -19.13 -16.61 -9.11
C ASP A 212 -19.17 -18.05 -8.57
N ARG A 213 -18.18 -18.44 -7.74
CA ARG A 213 -18.15 -19.75 -7.08
C ARG A 213 -19.19 -19.89 -5.98
N LEU A 214 -19.50 -18.79 -5.32
CA LEU A 214 -20.59 -18.75 -4.36
C LEU A 214 -21.93 -18.92 -5.08
N HIS A 215 -22.14 -18.26 -6.23
CA HIS A 215 -23.39 -18.36 -7.02
C HIS A 215 -23.69 -19.79 -7.48
N GLU A 216 -22.66 -20.60 -7.71
CA GLU A 216 -22.78 -22.03 -8.08
C GLU A 216 -23.14 -22.94 -6.88
N SER A 217 -23.11 -22.41 -5.64
CA SER A 217 -23.26 -23.16 -4.40
C SER A 217 -24.67 -23.01 -3.79
N ASP A 218 -25.15 -24.07 -3.15
CA ASP A 218 -26.42 -24.13 -2.39
C ASP A 218 -26.52 -23.10 -1.24
N MET A 219 -25.40 -22.52 -0.80
CA MET A 219 -25.38 -21.44 0.19
C MET A 219 -25.93 -20.11 -0.33
N PHE A 220 -25.86 -19.85 -1.64
CA PHE A 220 -26.05 -18.49 -2.16
C PHE A 220 -27.44 -17.94 -1.89
N GLU A 221 -28.50 -18.68 -2.22
CA GLU A 221 -29.87 -18.19 -2.05
C GLU A 221 -30.21 -17.96 -0.58
N VAL A 222 -29.68 -18.80 0.33
CA VAL A 222 -29.84 -18.62 1.78
C VAL A 222 -29.15 -17.35 2.26
N LEU A 223 -27.89 -17.15 1.87
CA LEU A 223 -27.11 -15.99 2.32
C LEU A 223 -27.62 -14.69 1.71
N LYS A 224 -28.04 -14.71 0.44
CA LYS A 224 -28.61 -13.56 -0.26
C LYS A 224 -29.92 -13.08 0.37
N ALA A 225 -30.72 -13.99 0.92
CA ALA A 225 -31.96 -13.65 1.62
C ALA A 225 -31.72 -13.14 3.06
N TRP A 226 -30.49 -13.25 3.57
CA TRP A 226 -30.16 -12.84 4.93
C TRP A 226 -29.91 -11.32 5.01
N ASP A 227 -30.62 -10.63 5.91
CA ASP A 227 -30.51 -9.19 6.05
C ASP A 227 -29.11 -8.75 6.50
N GLY A 228 -28.61 -7.65 5.92
CA GLY A 228 -27.27 -7.12 6.21
C GLY A 228 -26.09 -7.95 5.66
N MET A 229 -26.34 -9.00 4.88
CA MET A 229 -25.28 -9.82 4.31
C MET A 229 -24.53 -9.09 3.18
N THR A 230 -23.19 -9.10 3.23
CA THR A 230 -22.34 -8.59 2.14
C THR A 230 -21.69 -9.72 1.37
N THR A 231 -21.35 -9.50 0.09
CA THR A 231 -20.66 -10.50 -0.75
C THR A 231 -19.37 -11.00 -0.08
N GLU A 232 -18.61 -10.12 0.57
CA GLU A 232 -17.38 -10.51 1.29
C GLU A 232 -17.68 -11.47 2.45
N THR A 233 -18.72 -11.22 3.24
CA THR A 233 -19.14 -12.11 4.32
C THR A 233 -19.62 -13.46 3.77
N MET A 234 -20.33 -13.46 2.64
CA MET A 234 -20.75 -14.72 2.01
C MET A 234 -19.56 -15.55 1.52
N LEU A 235 -18.57 -14.90 0.91
CA LEU A 235 -17.34 -15.54 0.44
C LEU A 235 -16.50 -16.12 1.60
N LEU A 236 -16.47 -15.41 2.73
CA LEU A 236 -15.86 -15.89 3.97
C LEU A 236 -16.54 -17.18 4.44
N LEU A 237 -17.86 -17.16 4.60
CA LEU A 237 -18.64 -18.33 5.03
C LEU A 237 -18.49 -19.51 4.06
N TRP A 238 -18.52 -19.24 2.75
CA TRP A 238 -18.27 -20.24 1.73
C TRP A 238 -16.88 -20.86 1.87
N SER A 239 -15.85 -20.05 2.14
CA SER A 239 -14.47 -20.53 2.31
C SER A 239 -14.31 -21.42 3.54
N MET A 240 -15.07 -21.16 4.62
CA MET A 240 -15.08 -22.01 5.82
C MET A 240 -15.54 -23.44 5.50
N ARG A 241 -16.54 -23.59 4.62
CA ARG A 241 -17.02 -24.90 4.18
C ARG A 241 -16.13 -25.50 3.10
N GLU A 242 -15.77 -24.71 2.10
CA GLU A 242 -15.04 -25.17 0.92
C GLU A 242 -13.64 -25.72 1.27
N ARG A 243 -12.99 -25.16 2.31
CA ARG A 243 -11.73 -25.70 2.85
C ARG A 243 -11.78 -27.19 3.15
N TYR A 244 -12.93 -27.71 3.58
CA TYR A 244 -13.12 -29.11 3.97
C TYR A 244 -13.86 -29.94 2.90
N ASN A 245 -14.14 -29.35 1.73
CA ASN A 245 -14.80 -30.03 0.62
C ASN A 245 -13.77 -30.89 -0.16
N PRO A 246 -13.83 -32.24 -0.09
CA PRO A 246 -12.85 -33.09 -0.76
C PRO A 246 -12.94 -33.04 -2.29
N LEU A 247 -14.06 -32.53 -2.83
CA LEU A 247 -14.33 -32.37 -4.26
C LEU A 247 -14.03 -30.96 -4.76
N SER A 248 -13.56 -30.05 -3.91
CA SER A 248 -13.21 -28.69 -4.32
C SER A 248 -12.13 -28.70 -5.39
N ILE A 249 -12.34 -27.97 -6.48
CA ILE A 249 -11.27 -27.73 -7.46
C ILE A 249 -10.11 -26.96 -6.84
N PHE A 250 -10.36 -26.21 -5.76
CA PHE A 250 -9.38 -25.40 -5.03
C PHE A 250 -8.77 -26.15 -3.84
N LYS A 251 -8.99 -27.47 -3.72
CA LYS A 251 -8.46 -28.28 -2.63
C LYS A 251 -6.95 -28.08 -2.43
N LYS A 252 -6.18 -28.02 -3.53
CA LYS A 252 -4.73 -27.78 -3.47
C LYS A 252 -4.36 -26.40 -2.94
N TYR A 253 -5.19 -25.40 -3.18
CA TYR A 253 -5.00 -24.09 -2.57
C TYR A 253 -5.27 -24.13 -1.07
N PHE A 254 -6.42 -24.67 -0.65
CA PHE A 254 -6.78 -24.75 0.77
C PHE A 254 -5.80 -25.61 1.59
N GLU A 255 -5.26 -26.69 1.01
CA GLU A 255 -4.21 -27.53 1.63
C GLU A 255 -2.89 -26.78 1.86
N THR A 256 -2.63 -25.69 1.14
CA THR A 256 -1.42 -24.86 1.33
C THR A 256 -1.59 -23.76 2.35
N LEU A 257 -2.83 -23.39 2.72
CA LEU A 257 -3.07 -22.30 3.65
C LEU A 257 -2.64 -22.70 5.08
N PRO A 258 -2.10 -21.76 5.88
CA PRO A 258 -1.73 -22.06 7.24
C PRO A 258 -2.96 -22.36 8.09
N ASP A 259 -2.79 -23.16 9.14
CA ASP A 259 -3.86 -23.46 10.10
C ASP A 259 -4.28 -22.24 10.92
N SER A 260 -3.35 -21.30 11.14
CA SER A 260 -3.59 -20.01 11.78
C SER A 260 -2.77 -18.92 11.10
N PHE A 261 -3.32 -17.72 11.01
CA PHE A 261 -2.55 -16.56 10.55
C PHE A 261 -1.90 -15.84 11.73
N ASN A 262 -0.84 -15.08 11.45
CA ASN A 262 -0.10 -14.33 12.46
C ASN A 262 -0.50 -12.84 12.47
N THR A 263 -1.76 -12.53 12.13
CA THR A 263 -2.22 -11.14 12.07
C THR A 263 -2.47 -10.57 13.46
N GLY A 264 -2.56 -9.24 13.57
CA GLY A 264 -2.92 -8.57 14.83
C GLY A 264 -4.24 -9.05 15.43
N LEU A 265 -5.18 -9.53 14.61
CA LEU A 265 -6.45 -10.08 15.07
C LEU A 265 -6.26 -11.33 15.93
N SER A 266 -5.21 -12.12 15.67
CA SER A 266 -4.86 -13.33 16.42
C SER A 266 -3.84 -13.11 17.54
N PHE A 267 -3.48 -11.87 17.87
CA PHE A 267 -2.55 -11.59 18.98
C PHE A 267 -3.11 -12.06 20.32
N GLY A 268 -2.29 -12.85 21.04
CA GLY A 268 -2.55 -13.29 22.40
C GLY A 268 -2.25 -12.21 23.44
N ILE A 269 -2.47 -12.53 24.71
CA ILE A 269 -2.35 -11.61 25.85
C ILE A 269 -0.97 -10.96 25.90
N ASP A 270 0.12 -11.72 25.76
CA ASP A 270 1.49 -11.19 25.86
C ASP A 270 1.76 -10.08 24.83
N ALA A 271 1.34 -10.28 23.57
CA ALA A 271 1.50 -9.29 22.50
C ALA A 271 0.62 -8.05 22.74
N LEU A 272 -0.61 -8.27 23.24
CA LEU A 272 -1.53 -7.19 23.58
C LEU A 272 -1.03 -6.35 24.77
N THR A 273 -0.41 -6.97 25.79
CA THR A 273 0.22 -6.27 26.91
C THR A 273 1.35 -5.38 26.43
N ILE A 274 2.16 -5.82 25.47
CA ILE A 274 3.21 -4.98 24.88
C ILE A 274 2.61 -3.76 24.19
N LEU A 275 1.49 -3.89 23.48
CA LEU A 275 0.84 -2.77 22.79
C LEU A 275 0.03 -1.85 23.70
N HIS A 276 -0.20 -2.23 24.96
CA HIS A 276 -0.96 -1.42 25.91
C HIS A 276 -0.46 0.04 25.95
N GLY A 277 -1.40 0.98 26.04
CA GLY A 277 -1.13 2.43 26.01
C GLY A 277 -1.00 3.03 24.61
N THR A 278 -0.98 2.23 23.54
CA THR A 278 -0.96 2.74 22.16
C THR A 278 -2.38 2.84 21.57
N LEU A 279 -2.61 3.79 20.68
CA LEU A 279 -3.88 3.87 19.92
C LEU A 279 -4.12 2.60 19.08
N PHE A 280 -3.05 1.97 18.61
CA PHE A 280 -3.16 0.72 17.86
C PHE A 280 -3.71 -0.44 18.70
N PHE A 281 -3.44 -0.47 20.01
CA PHE A 281 -4.06 -1.42 20.92
C PHE A 281 -5.58 -1.23 20.97
N GLU A 282 -6.06 0.01 21.08
CA GLU A 282 -7.49 0.30 21.09
C GLU A 282 -8.16 -0.10 19.76
N GLU A 283 -7.52 0.21 18.63
CA GLU A 283 -7.98 -0.20 17.30
C GLU A 283 -8.07 -1.72 17.16
N LEU A 284 -7.05 -2.45 17.63
CA LEU A 284 -7.05 -3.92 17.63
C LEU A 284 -8.18 -4.50 18.48
N MET A 285 -8.39 -3.97 19.69
CA MET A 285 -9.46 -4.44 20.57
C MET A 285 -10.84 -4.19 19.97
N GLN A 286 -11.06 -3.01 19.37
CA GLN A 286 -12.30 -2.70 18.66
C GLN A 286 -12.53 -3.62 17.46
N ALA A 287 -11.49 -3.91 16.67
CA ALA A 287 -11.59 -4.82 15.53
C ALA A 287 -11.94 -6.24 15.98
N LYS A 288 -11.31 -6.75 17.05
CA LYS A 288 -11.57 -8.08 17.60
C LYS A 288 -12.99 -8.21 18.16
N GLU A 289 -13.45 -7.19 18.89
CA GLU A 289 -14.83 -7.14 19.41
C GLU A 289 -15.86 -7.07 18.28
N HIS A 290 -15.59 -6.28 17.25
CA HIS A 290 -16.46 -6.19 16.08
C HIS A 290 -16.64 -7.54 15.38
N LEU A 291 -15.55 -8.30 15.19
CA LEU A 291 -15.61 -9.64 14.61
C LEU A 291 -16.37 -10.62 15.51
N ARG A 292 -16.21 -10.51 16.83
CA ARG A 292 -16.96 -11.33 17.80
C ARG A 292 -18.46 -11.10 17.69
N GLN A 293 -18.89 -9.84 17.67
CA GLN A 293 -20.30 -9.47 17.52
C GLN A 293 -20.88 -9.93 16.19
N GLN A 294 -20.13 -9.81 15.09
CA GLN A 294 -20.55 -10.34 13.79
C GLN A 294 -20.73 -11.86 13.82
N TYR A 295 -19.78 -12.59 14.41
CA TYR A 295 -19.89 -14.05 14.53
C TYR A 295 -21.12 -14.46 15.35
N GLU A 296 -21.31 -13.88 16.53
CA GLU A 296 -22.39 -14.25 17.46
C GLU A 296 -23.78 -13.95 16.90
N SER A 297 -23.92 -12.88 16.11
CA SER A 297 -25.18 -12.54 15.45
C SER A 297 -25.47 -13.40 14.21
N LEU A 298 -24.45 -13.99 13.58
CA LEU A 298 -24.58 -14.61 12.28
C LEU A 298 -24.48 -16.14 12.31
N CYS A 299 -23.33 -16.68 12.75
CA CYS A 299 -23.01 -18.10 12.55
C CYS A 299 -23.94 -19.05 13.32
N PRO A 300 -24.25 -18.81 14.62
CA PRO A 300 -25.20 -19.66 15.35
C PRO A 300 -26.60 -19.66 14.72
N ALA A 301 -27.08 -18.49 14.26
CA ALA A 301 -28.40 -18.34 13.68
C ALA A 301 -28.52 -19.05 12.31
N LEU A 302 -27.48 -18.97 11.48
CA LEU A 302 -27.40 -19.72 10.22
C LEU A 302 -27.39 -21.23 10.47
N CYS A 303 -26.58 -21.71 11.42
CA CYS A 303 -26.51 -23.13 11.75
C CYS A 303 -27.85 -23.68 12.28
N ALA A 304 -28.56 -22.90 13.10
CA ALA A 304 -29.85 -23.30 13.64
C ALA A 304 -30.97 -23.30 12.58
N SER A 305 -30.94 -22.33 11.66
CA SER A 305 -32.00 -22.16 10.65
C SER A 305 -31.81 -23.08 9.44
N TYR A 306 -30.56 -23.43 9.10
CA TYR A 306 -30.20 -24.18 7.90
C TYR A 306 -29.12 -25.24 8.19
N PRO A 307 -29.38 -26.21 9.09
CA PRO A 307 -28.35 -27.16 9.56
C PRO A 307 -27.79 -28.07 8.47
N ASP A 308 -28.55 -28.34 7.41
CA ASP A 308 -28.11 -29.16 6.27
C ASP A 308 -27.03 -28.46 5.43
N ILE A 309 -27.04 -27.13 5.40
CA ILE A 309 -26.11 -26.30 4.63
C ILE A 309 -24.97 -25.80 5.53
N PHE A 310 -25.31 -25.40 6.76
CA PHE A 310 -24.39 -24.79 7.74
C PHE A 310 -24.16 -25.72 8.93
N LYS A 311 -23.29 -26.71 8.75
CA LYS A 311 -22.94 -27.67 9.81
C LYS A 311 -22.15 -27.02 10.94
N THR A 312 -22.63 -27.10 12.18
CA THR A 312 -22.03 -26.42 13.34
C THR A 312 -20.52 -26.69 13.50
N GLU A 313 -20.03 -27.89 13.18
CA GLU A 313 -18.59 -28.19 13.25
C GLU A 313 -17.72 -27.37 12.28
N LEU A 314 -18.30 -26.83 11.20
CA LEU A 314 -17.61 -26.02 10.21
C LEU A 314 -17.63 -24.52 10.53
N TYR A 315 -18.57 -24.08 11.38
CA TYR A 315 -18.82 -22.66 11.67
C TYR A 315 -18.54 -22.27 13.13
N SER A 316 -17.47 -22.83 13.70
CA SER A 316 -16.91 -22.39 14.99
C SER A 316 -16.22 -21.02 14.90
N TRP A 317 -16.06 -20.34 16.03
CA TRP A 317 -15.32 -19.08 16.16
C TRP A 317 -13.93 -19.12 15.53
N ASP A 318 -13.13 -20.15 15.81
CA ASP A 318 -11.75 -20.23 15.31
C ASP A 318 -11.68 -20.32 13.78
N ARG A 319 -12.62 -21.07 13.17
CA ARG A 319 -12.76 -21.17 11.72
C ARG A 319 -13.26 -19.87 11.09
N TYR A 320 -14.12 -19.15 11.80
CA TYR A 320 -14.61 -17.85 11.36
C TYR A 320 -13.49 -16.82 11.33
N ILE A 321 -12.72 -16.69 12.42
CA ILE A 321 -11.53 -15.82 12.46
C ILE A 321 -10.51 -16.22 11.41
N TRP A 322 -10.23 -17.52 11.26
CA TRP A 322 -9.34 -17.99 10.20
C TRP A 322 -9.79 -17.53 8.81
N ALA A 323 -11.10 -17.61 8.51
CA ALA A 323 -11.62 -17.16 7.23
C ALA A 323 -11.59 -15.63 7.09
N CYS A 324 -11.84 -14.86 8.17
CA CYS A 324 -11.62 -13.40 8.18
C CYS A 324 -10.18 -13.08 7.77
N GLU A 325 -9.20 -13.68 8.47
CA GLU A 325 -7.78 -13.41 8.26
C GLU A 325 -7.32 -13.85 6.87
N LEU A 326 -7.82 -14.96 6.33
CA LEU A 326 -7.58 -15.37 4.94
C LEU A 326 -7.98 -14.25 3.97
N TRP A 327 -9.22 -13.78 4.06
CA TRP A 327 -9.70 -12.76 3.13
C TRP A 327 -9.03 -11.40 3.35
N TYR A 328 -8.71 -11.02 4.58
CA TYR A 328 -8.02 -9.75 4.85
C TYR A 328 -6.57 -9.75 4.39
N SER A 329 -5.86 -10.88 4.48
CA SER A 329 -4.45 -10.97 4.14
C SER A 329 -4.15 -11.42 2.71
N ASN A 330 -5.08 -12.14 2.05
CA ASN A 330 -4.84 -12.73 0.73
C ASN A 330 -5.78 -12.26 -0.39
N SER A 331 -6.83 -11.48 -0.09
CA SER A 331 -7.73 -11.02 -1.15
C SER A 331 -7.15 -9.89 -1.99
N MET A 332 -7.56 -9.85 -3.25
CA MET A 332 -7.20 -8.83 -4.22
C MET A 332 -8.47 -8.27 -4.85
N LYS A 333 -8.47 -6.96 -5.13
CA LYS A 333 -9.51 -6.33 -5.95
C LYS A 333 -9.10 -6.43 -7.42
N VAL A 334 -9.89 -7.17 -8.20
CA VAL A 334 -9.60 -7.46 -9.61
C VAL A 334 -10.77 -7.03 -10.48
N ILE A 335 -10.48 -6.32 -11.57
CA ILE A 335 -11.43 -6.06 -12.66
C ILE A 335 -11.39 -7.26 -13.60
N PHE A 336 -12.51 -7.98 -13.66
CA PHE A 336 -12.68 -9.18 -14.48
C PHE A 336 -12.93 -8.82 -15.94
N SER A 337 -12.97 -9.82 -16.83
CA SER A 337 -13.10 -9.56 -18.26
C SER A 337 -14.49 -9.06 -18.67
N ASP A 338 -15.48 -9.17 -17.78
CA ASP A 338 -16.79 -8.53 -17.88
C ASP A 338 -16.79 -7.05 -17.43
N GLY A 339 -15.64 -6.53 -16.99
CA GLY A 339 -15.48 -5.15 -16.54
C GLY A 339 -15.88 -4.89 -15.10
N LYS A 340 -16.35 -5.90 -14.35
CA LYS A 340 -16.76 -5.72 -12.94
C LYS A 340 -15.57 -5.88 -12.00
N LEU A 341 -15.52 -5.01 -10.99
CA LEU A 341 -14.56 -5.09 -9.90
C LEU A 341 -15.07 -6.09 -8.85
N ARG A 342 -14.25 -7.08 -8.50
CA ARG A 342 -14.57 -8.06 -7.46
C ARG A 342 -13.40 -8.21 -6.48
N THR A 343 -13.72 -8.45 -5.22
CA THR A 343 -12.77 -8.93 -4.22
C THR A 343 -12.65 -10.45 -4.39
N CYS A 344 -11.43 -10.96 -4.56
CA CYS A 344 -11.20 -12.37 -4.90
C CYS A 344 -9.91 -12.91 -4.27
N LEU A 345 -9.79 -14.22 -4.13
CA LEU A 345 -8.52 -14.88 -3.84
C LEU A 345 -7.89 -15.35 -5.14
N VAL A 346 -6.58 -15.13 -5.28
CA VAL A 346 -5.80 -15.54 -6.46
C VAL A 346 -4.79 -16.59 -5.99
N PRO A 347 -5.11 -17.90 -6.05
CA PRO A 347 -4.39 -18.95 -5.31
C PRO A 347 -2.87 -18.91 -5.41
N ILE A 348 -2.32 -18.83 -6.63
CA ILE A 348 -0.87 -18.84 -6.86
C ILE A 348 -0.26 -17.48 -6.53
N ALA A 349 -0.93 -16.38 -6.90
CA ALA A 349 -0.40 -15.04 -6.67
C ALA A 349 -0.41 -14.62 -5.20
N GLY A 350 -1.26 -15.26 -4.36
CA GLY A 350 -1.27 -15.06 -2.91
C GLY A 350 0.01 -15.51 -2.20
N LEU A 351 0.95 -16.15 -2.92
CA LEU A 351 2.28 -16.55 -2.42
C LEU A 351 3.35 -15.48 -2.61
N LEU A 352 3.08 -14.45 -3.40
CA LEU A 352 4.01 -13.33 -3.57
C LEU A 352 3.95 -12.43 -2.33
N ASN A 353 5.10 -12.13 -1.74
CA ASN A 353 5.20 -11.29 -0.55
C ASN A 353 5.26 -9.80 -0.90
N HIS A 354 5.05 -8.97 0.12
CA HIS A 354 5.26 -7.53 0.03
C HIS A 354 6.73 -7.15 0.20
N SER A 355 7.12 -6.05 -0.44
CA SER A 355 8.36 -5.34 -0.18
C SER A 355 8.15 -3.84 -0.43
N LEU A 356 8.92 -3.01 0.27
CA LEU A 356 9.07 -1.58 -0.07
C LEU A 356 9.71 -1.40 -1.45
N PHE A 357 10.43 -2.43 -1.93
CA PHE A 357 11.12 -2.50 -3.21
C PHE A 357 10.47 -3.57 -4.12
N PRO A 358 9.17 -3.48 -4.45
CA PRO A 358 8.46 -4.54 -5.16
C PRO A 358 8.95 -4.69 -6.60
N HIS A 359 8.78 -5.89 -7.15
CA HIS A 359 8.98 -6.18 -8.57
C HIS A 359 7.72 -5.85 -9.38
N ILE A 360 6.55 -6.10 -8.78
CA ILE A 360 5.24 -5.94 -9.40
C ILE A 360 4.47 -4.85 -8.65
N ILE A 361 4.10 -3.76 -9.35
CA ILE A 361 3.31 -2.64 -8.79
C ILE A 361 1.95 -2.48 -9.48
N HIS A 362 1.76 -3.14 -10.62
CA HIS A 362 0.53 -3.11 -11.41
C HIS A 362 -0.02 -4.51 -11.57
N TYR A 363 -1.22 -4.71 -11.05
CA TYR A 363 -2.04 -5.90 -11.17
C TYR A 363 -3.48 -5.49 -10.86
N GLY A 364 -4.42 -6.43 -10.89
CA GLY A 364 -5.83 -6.15 -10.55
C GLY A 364 -6.73 -5.91 -11.76
N ARG A 365 -6.31 -6.27 -12.97
CA ARG A 365 -7.18 -6.31 -14.15
C ARG A 365 -6.86 -7.52 -15.00
N VAL A 366 -7.89 -8.28 -15.34
CA VAL A 366 -7.81 -9.37 -16.31
C VAL A 366 -7.63 -8.78 -17.70
N ASP A 367 -6.64 -9.31 -18.43
CA ASP A 367 -6.40 -8.99 -19.82
C ASP A 367 -7.53 -9.59 -20.68
N SER A 368 -8.21 -8.76 -21.47
CA SER A 368 -9.41 -9.15 -22.19
C SER A 368 -9.17 -10.17 -23.32
N GLU A 369 -7.97 -10.16 -23.89
CA GLU A 369 -7.58 -11.02 -25.01
C GLU A 369 -7.15 -12.40 -24.50
N THR A 370 -6.26 -12.42 -23.50
CA THR A 370 -5.71 -13.66 -22.93
C THR A 370 -6.57 -14.25 -21.83
N LYS A 371 -7.57 -13.52 -21.32
CA LYS A 371 -8.43 -13.91 -20.17
C LYS A 371 -7.61 -14.29 -18.93
N CYS A 372 -6.46 -13.62 -18.75
CA CYS A 372 -5.54 -13.87 -17.65
C CYS A 372 -5.29 -12.60 -16.83
N LEU A 373 -5.19 -12.74 -15.52
CA LEU A 373 -4.60 -11.75 -14.63
C LEU A 373 -3.07 -11.87 -14.70
N LYS A 374 -2.40 -10.82 -15.18
CA LYS A 374 -0.94 -10.81 -15.38
C LYS A 374 -0.23 -10.02 -14.27
N PHE A 375 0.86 -10.58 -13.76
CA PHE A 375 1.73 -9.95 -12.77
C PHE A 375 3.04 -9.53 -13.44
N GLN A 376 3.00 -8.39 -14.12
CA GLN A 376 4.13 -7.87 -14.90
C GLN A 376 5.14 -7.13 -14.03
N LEU A 377 6.43 -7.32 -14.35
CA LEU A 377 7.54 -6.72 -13.64
C LEU A 377 7.74 -5.27 -14.04
N ALA A 378 7.68 -4.38 -13.06
CA ALA A 378 8.07 -2.98 -13.17
C ALA A 378 9.58 -2.77 -12.98
N ARG A 379 10.28 -3.74 -12.40
CA ARG A 379 11.74 -3.84 -12.34
C ARG A 379 12.18 -5.28 -12.51
N GLN A 380 13.40 -5.52 -12.98
CA GLN A 380 13.92 -6.89 -13.15
C GLN A 380 13.91 -7.68 -11.83
N CYS A 381 13.70 -9.00 -11.94
CA CYS A 381 13.89 -9.98 -10.88
C CYS A 381 14.94 -10.99 -11.35
N LYS A 382 16.03 -11.16 -10.61
CA LYS A 382 17.10 -12.09 -11.00
C LYS A 382 16.77 -13.52 -10.58
N ARG A 383 17.28 -14.50 -11.31
CA ARG A 383 17.18 -15.92 -10.92
C ARG A 383 17.64 -16.10 -9.48
N GLY A 384 16.83 -16.78 -8.68
CA GLY A 384 17.09 -17.01 -7.25
C GLY A 384 16.73 -15.85 -6.32
N GLU A 385 16.30 -14.70 -6.85
CA GLU A 385 15.75 -13.59 -6.06
C GLU A 385 14.29 -13.86 -5.69
N GLN A 386 13.88 -13.43 -4.50
CA GLN A 386 12.46 -13.42 -4.14
C GLN A 386 11.72 -12.39 -4.99
N CYS A 387 10.69 -12.82 -5.70
CA CYS A 387 9.79 -11.93 -6.43
C CYS A 387 8.76 -11.36 -5.47
N TYR A 388 8.57 -10.04 -5.51
CA TYR A 388 7.73 -9.30 -4.58
C TYR A 388 6.67 -8.51 -5.33
N LEU A 389 5.47 -8.41 -4.76
CA LEU A 389 4.41 -7.53 -5.24
C LEU A 389 4.15 -6.41 -4.24
N SER A 390 3.68 -5.26 -4.69
CA SER A 390 3.23 -4.19 -3.80
C SER A 390 1.82 -4.50 -3.31
N TYR A 391 1.60 -4.76 -2.01
CA TYR A 391 0.23 -4.87 -1.47
C TYR A 391 -0.54 -3.55 -1.50
N GLY A 392 0.17 -2.42 -1.62
CA GLY A 392 -0.41 -1.10 -1.72
C GLY A 392 0.42 -0.08 -0.94
N SER A 393 -0.16 1.10 -0.75
CA SER A 393 0.39 2.15 0.10
C SER A 393 -0.16 1.98 1.53
N LEU A 394 0.31 0.95 2.24
CA LEU A 394 -0.23 0.54 3.54
C LEU A 394 0.74 0.97 4.66
N SER A 395 0.18 1.45 5.76
CA SER A 395 0.93 1.78 6.99
C SER A 395 1.38 0.52 7.71
N GLY A 396 2.41 0.64 8.54
CA GLY A 396 2.87 -0.42 9.43
C GLY A 396 1.77 -0.96 10.33
N SER A 397 0.91 -0.10 10.87
CA SER A 397 -0.25 -0.53 11.68
C SER A 397 -1.21 -1.43 10.90
N HIS A 398 -1.50 -1.06 9.64
CA HIS A 398 -2.37 -1.85 8.77
C HIS A 398 -1.74 -3.19 8.38
N LEU A 399 -0.44 -3.20 8.07
CA LEU A 399 0.30 -4.42 7.75
C LEU A 399 0.39 -5.36 8.96
N VAL A 400 0.60 -4.85 10.17
CA VAL A 400 0.57 -5.65 11.40
C VAL A 400 -0.84 -6.21 11.64
N MET A 401 -1.87 -5.37 11.55
CA MET A 401 -3.25 -5.76 11.85
C MET A 401 -3.78 -6.84 10.91
N PHE A 402 -3.58 -6.70 9.60
CA PHE A 402 -4.25 -7.54 8.59
C PHE A 402 -3.32 -8.52 7.87
N TYR A 403 -2.01 -8.31 7.90
CA TYR A 403 -1.04 -9.18 7.21
C TYR A 403 -0.02 -9.85 8.15
N GLY A 404 0.10 -9.37 9.39
CA GLY A 404 0.94 -10.02 10.40
C GLY A 404 2.45 -9.85 10.20
N PHE A 405 2.88 -8.76 9.55
CA PHE A 405 4.29 -8.42 9.39
C PHE A 405 4.51 -6.91 9.37
N LEU A 406 5.77 -6.50 9.57
CA LEU A 406 6.24 -5.14 9.36
C LEU A 406 7.39 -5.17 8.33
N PRO A 407 7.37 -4.36 7.26
CA PRO A 407 8.43 -4.36 6.27
C PRO A 407 9.73 -3.84 6.88
N LYS A 408 10.86 -4.41 6.47
CA LYS A 408 12.18 -3.89 6.83
C LYS A 408 12.48 -2.61 6.04
N GLY A 409 13.06 -1.64 6.72
CA GLY A 409 13.42 -0.34 6.16
C GLY A 409 12.37 0.74 6.40
N ASP A 410 12.50 1.84 5.67
CA ASP A 410 11.73 3.04 5.91
C ASP A 410 10.46 3.04 5.04
N ASN A 411 9.33 2.61 5.61
CA ASN A 411 8.06 2.62 4.90
C ASN A 411 7.54 4.08 4.74
N PRO A 412 7.43 4.61 3.51
CA PRO A 412 7.00 5.99 3.29
C PRO A 412 5.51 6.22 3.58
N TYR A 413 4.75 5.16 3.85
CA TYR A 413 3.31 5.20 4.13
C TYR A 413 2.99 5.04 5.62
N ASP A 414 4.01 4.98 6.48
CA ASP A 414 3.78 4.94 7.92
C ASP A 414 3.18 6.25 8.40
N ILE A 415 2.01 6.12 9.01
CA ILE A 415 1.27 7.19 9.65
C ILE A 415 1.08 6.85 11.12
N ILE A 416 1.11 7.87 11.95
CA ILE A 416 0.66 7.78 13.34
C ILE A 416 -0.59 8.64 13.48
N PRO A 417 -1.73 8.08 13.90
CA PRO A 417 -2.89 8.88 14.24
C PRO A 417 -2.62 9.65 15.54
N LEU A 418 -2.92 10.95 15.54
CA LEU A 418 -2.94 11.76 16.77
C LEU A 418 -4.40 12.02 17.18
N GLY A 419 -4.79 11.56 18.37
CA GLY A 419 -6.08 11.87 18.97
C GLY A 419 -6.02 13.21 19.70
N MET A 420 -6.54 14.28 19.09
CA MET A 420 -6.72 15.56 19.78
C MET A 420 -8.10 15.58 20.43
N GLY A 421 -8.16 15.37 21.74
CA GLY A 421 -9.39 15.47 22.51
C GLY A 421 -9.79 16.94 22.66
N SER A 422 -10.93 17.35 22.10
CA SER A 422 -11.55 18.59 22.53
C SER A 422 -12.24 18.34 23.86
N SER A 423 -11.77 18.93 24.95
CA SER A 423 -12.46 18.94 26.23
C SER A 423 -13.70 19.85 26.16
N SER A 424 -14.76 19.40 25.48
CA SER A 424 -16.09 19.93 25.68
C SER A 424 -16.90 18.95 26.50
N SER A 425 -17.19 19.34 27.73
CA SER A 425 -18.11 18.67 28.64
C SER A 425 -19.53 18.70 28.05
N THR A 426 -19.89 17.69 27.27
CA THR A 426 -21.30 17.28 27.10
C THR A 426 -21.35 15.80 26.77
N ALA A 427 -21.71 15.01 27.79
CA ALA A 427 -22.09 13.62 27.63
C ALA A 427 -23.44 13.53 26.90
N THR A 428 -23.45 13.16 25.61
CA THR A 428 -24.45 12.24 25.05
C THR A 428 -24.09 11.78 23.63
N SER A 429 -23.94 10.46 23.49
CA SER A 429 -24.04 9.63 22.28
C SER A 429 -23.38 10.12 20.97
N ARG A 430 -22.39 9.35 20.48
CA ARG A 430 -22.48 8.56 19.23
C ARG A 430 -21.09 8.03 18.85
N ALA A 431 -20.97 6.71 18.92
CA ALA A 431 -19.80 5.95 18.55
C ALA A 431 -19.69 5.73 17.03
N THR A 432 -18.46 5.44 16.59
CA THR A 432 -18.04 4.74 15.36
C THR A 432 -17.97 5.54 14.05
N LYS A 433 -16.75 5.71 13.51
CA LYS A 433 -16.32 5.25 12.17
C LYS A 433 -14.96 5.86 11.75
N ALA A 434 -13.93 5.02 11.67
CA ALA A 434 -12.79 5.23 10.79
C ALA A 434 -12.50 3.91 10.05
N TYR A 435 -12.00 4.02 8.81
CA TYR A 435 -11.66 2.96 7.86
C TYR A 435 -12.82 2.31 7.07
N LYS A 436 -13.10 2.89 5.89
CA LYS A 436 -13.26 2.16 4.62
C LYS A 436 -13.16 3.15 3.45
N GLY A 437 -12.38 2.78 2.43
CA GLY A 437 -12.33 3.48 1.15
C GLY A 437 -13.67 3.41 0.41
N ASP A 438 -14.03 4.51 -0.25
CA ASP A 438 -15.25 4.75 -1.05
C ASP A 438 -16.60 4.55 -0.33
N HIS A 439 -17.09 5.61 0.33
CA HIS A 439 -18.29 6.39 -0.06
C HIS A 439 -18.82 7.30 1.07
N ASN A 440 -19.04 8.57 0.68
CA ASN A 440 -19.82 9.66 1.30
C ASN A 440 -19.27 10.34 2.60
N PRO A 441 -19.01 11.67 2.58
CA PRO A 441 -18.40 12.40 3.69
C PRO A 441 -19.47 12.99 4.60
N ASN A 442 -19.37 12.76 5.92
CA ASN A 442 -19.87 13.69 6.96
C ASN A 442 -19.63 13.12 8.37
N SER A 443 -18.45 13.39 8.95
CA SER A 443 -18.25 13.73 10.37
C SER A 443 -16.75 13.87 10.68
N ALA A 444 -16.41 14.85 11.50
CA ALA A 444 -15.05 15.35 11.69
C ALA A 444 -14.44 14.86 13.02
N SER A 445 -13.51 13.91 12.93
CA SER A 445 -12.42 13.75 13.91
C SER A 445 -11.12 14.17 13.21
N ARG A 446 -10.40 15.14 13.77
CA ARG A 446 -9.13 15.61 13.19
C ARG A 446 -7.99 14.70 13.68
N SER A 447 -7.76 13.60 12.98
CA SER A 447 -6.52 12.83 13.12
C SER A 447 -5.44 13.49 12.27
N LEU A 448 -4.36 13.98 12.88
CA LEU A 448 -3.17 14.38 12.13
C LEU A 448 -2.40 13.10 11.78
N ALA A 449 -2.24 12.80 10.49
CA ALA A 449 -1.39 11.70 10.04
C ALA A 449 0.03 12.23 9.85
N VAL A 450 0.94 11.83 10.72
CA VAL A 450 2.35 12.24 10.60
C VAL A 450 3.12 11.22 9.77
N ASN A 451 3.38 11.52 8.49
CA ASN A 451 4.32 10.78 7.63
C ASN A 451 5.79 11.20 7.84
N ARG A 452 6.71 10.36 7.39
CA ARG A 452 8.16 10.49 7.61
C ARG A 452 8.89 11.44 6.64
N PHE A 453 8.21 12.39 6.00
CA PHE A 453 8.88 13.29 5.06
C PHE A 453 9.82 14.27 5.81
N LYS A 454 11.05 14.46 5.34
CA LYS A 454 11.98 15.42 5.98
C LYS A 454 11.43 16.87 6.05
N PRO A 455 10.69 17.35 5.02
CA PRO A 455 9.95 18.63 5.12
C PRO A 455 8.82 18.60 6.16
N MET A 456 8.24 17.43 6.44
CA MET A 456 7.13 17.25 7.39
C MET A 456 7.49 17.56 8.84
N LEU A 457 8.69 17.21 9.29
CA LEU A 457 9.10 17.42 10.68
C LEU A 457 9.31 18.90 11.01
N GLY A 458 9.70 19.69 10.01
CA GLY A 458 9.77 21.16 10.10
C GLY A 458 8.37 21.76 10.08
N PHE A 459 7.55 21.37 9.09
CA PHE A 459 6.22 21.97 8.86
C PHE A 459 5.17 21.58 9.92
N ILE A 460 5.13 20.33 10.39
CA ILE A 460 4.32 19.95 11.56
C ILE A 460 4.81 20.75 12.77
N GLY A 461 6.11 20.87 12.96
CA GLY A 461 6.65 21.74 14.01
C GLY A 461 6.15 23.19 13.91
N GLU A 462 5.76 23.69 12.74
CA GLU A 462 5.24 25.05 12.56
C GLU A 462 3.72 25.14 12.65
N ASP A 463 2.97 24.27 11.98
CA ASP A 463 1.50 24.26 12.02
C ASP A 463 0.95 23.72 13.35
N PHE A 464 1.58 22.68 13.89
CA PHE A 464 1.23 22.14 15.20
C PHE A 464 1.51 23.17 16.29
N ILE A 465 2.65 23.88 16.22
CA ILE A 465 3.01 24.94 17.17
C ILE A 465 2.21 26.23 16.94
N SER A 466 1.86 26.59 15.71
CA SER A 466 0.93 27.68 15.41
C SER A 466 -0.43 27.40 16.02
N SER A 467 -0.95 26.19 15.80
CA SER A 467 -2.22 25.75 16.37
C SER A 467 -2.15 25.62 17.89
N LEU A 468 -0.99 25.22 18.47
CA LEU A 468 -0.71 25.21 19.90
C LEU A 468 -0.46 26.60 20.48
N ALA A 469 0.05 27.57 19.73
CA ALA A 469 0.27 28.94 20.16
C ALA A 469 -1.06 29.71 20.20
N ASP A 470 -1.94 29.45 19.24
CA ASP A 470 -3.34 29.87 19.28
C ASP A 470 -4.08 29.20 20.47
N PHE A 471 -3.78 27.93 20.77
CA PHE A 471 -4.37 27.18 21.91
C PHE A 471 -3.79 27.53 23.29
N ALA A 472 -2.50 27.86 23.37
CA ALA A 472 -1.77 28.20 24.59
C ALA A 472 -2.24 29.53 25.20
N SER A 473 -3.05 30.29 24.47
CA SER A 473 -3.81 31.41 25.02
C SER A 473 -4.94 30.98 25.97
N THR A 474 -5.35 29.70 25.95
CA THR A 474 -6.59 29.24 26.60
C THR A 474 -6.40 28.11 27.63
N PHE A 475 -5.48 27.16 27.47
CA PHE A 475 -5.26 26.10 28.47
C PHE A 475 -3.79 25.65 28.58
N ASN A 476 -3.27 25.66 29.82
CA ASN A 476 -1.89 25.28 30.19
C ASN A 476 -1.66 23.75 30.22
N ASP A 477 -2.73 22.95 30.22
CA ASP A 477 -2.69 21.50 30.51
C ASP A 477 -2.38 20.64 29.27
N ASP A 478 -2.73 21.07 28.05
CA ASP A 478 -2.57 20.26 26.82
C ASP A 478 -1.11 20.14 26.35
N LEU A 479 -0.27 21.14 26.63
CA LEU A 479 1.18 21.10 26.41
C LEU A 479 1.86 20.08 27.32
N VAL A 480 1.41 19.99 28.58
CA VAL A 480 1.91 19.01 29.55
C VAL A 480 1.47 17.61 29.16
N VAL A 481 0.22 17.42 28.69
CA VAL A 481 -0.27 16.13 28.18
C VAL A 481 0.55 15.67 26.99
N LEU A 482 0.86 16.56 26.04
CA LEU A 482 1.65 16.20 24.87
C LEU A 482 3.08 15.80 25.25
N VAL A 483 3.76 16.57 26.11
CA VAL A 483 5.14 16.23 26.48
C VAL A 483 5.19 15.01 27.42
N THR A 484 4.16 14.79 28.24
CA THR A 484 4.01 13.55 29.04
C THR A 484 3.80 12.33 28.13
N TYR A 485 2.92 12.45 27.13
CA TYR A 485 2.67 11.39 26.14
C TYR A 485 3.93 11.06 25.32
N LEU A 486 4.70 12.09 24.95
CA LEU A 486 5.97 11.95 24.23
C LEU A 486 7.09 11.38 25.14
N GLY A 487 7.11 11.73 26.43
CA GLY A 487 8.08 11.23 27.42
C GLY A 487 7.86 9.76 27.78
N GLU A 488 6.63 9.35 28.07
CA GLU A 488 6.29 7.95 28.38
C GLU A 488 6.58 7.02 27.19
N SER A 489 6.34 7.48 25.96
CA SER A 489 6.62 6.72 24.72
C SER A 489 8.12 6.46 24.48
N VAL A 490 9.01 7.28 25.05
CA VAL A 490 10.47 7.13 24.94
C VAL A 490 10.99 6.08 25.92
N GLU A 491 10.52 6.09 27.18
CA GLU A 491 10.96 5.13 28.21
C GLU A 491 10.52 3.69 27.89
N ASP A 492 9.29 3.53 27.40
CA ASP A 492 8.75 2.22 26.99
C ASP A 492 9.53 1.61 25.81
N GLY A 493 9.95 2.44 24.84
CA GLY A 493 10.75 2.02 23.70
C GLY A 493 12.17 1.57 24.07
N VAL A 494 12.73 2.11 25.15
CA VAL A 494 14.03 1.69 25.71
C VAL A 494 13.90 0.36 26.46
N ARG A 495 12.82 0.16 27.22
CA ARG A 495 12.56 -1.10 27.95
C ARG A 495 12.37 -2.29 27.01
N ALA A 496 11.66 -2.08 25.89
CA ALA A 496 11.47 -3.06 24.83
C ALA A 496 12.77 -3.46 24.06
N ARG A 497 13.92 -2.80 24.30
CA ARG A 497 15.22 -3.21 23.72
C ARG A 497 15.85 -4.39 24.44
N LEU A 498 15.47 -4.68 25.69
CA LEU A 498 16.23 -5.58 26.56
C LEU A 498 15.68 -7.00 26.63
N GLU A 499 14.42 -7.22 26.25
CA GLU A 499 13.77 -8.53 26.34
C GLU A 499 13.74 -9.26 25.00
N ARG A 500 14.21 -10.51 24.97
CA ARG A 500 14.04 -11.39 23.80
C ARG A 500 12.56 -11.73 23.64
N PRO A 501 11.98 -11.63 22.42
CA PRO A 501 10.58 -11.96 22.22
C PRO A 501 10.34 -13.45 22.46
N SER A 502 9.23 -13.77 23.12
CA SER A 502 8.81 -15.15 23.43
C SER A 502 8.14 -15.84 22.24
N SER A 503 7.61 -15.06 21.29
CA SER A 503 6.90 -15.52 20.09
C SER A 503 7.02 -14.51 18.95
N TRP A 504 6.62 -14.92 17.72
CA TRP A 504 6.53 -14.02 16.57
C TRP A 504 5.67 -12.79 16.87
N SER A 505 4.48 -12.98 17.41
CA SER A 505 3.55 -11.89 17.72
C SER A 505 4.17 -10.89 18.70
N THR A 506 4.83 -11.36 19.76
CA THR A 506 5.51 -10.46 20.70
C THR A 506 6.66 -9.69 20.03
N GLY A 507 7.46 -10.33 19.17
CA GLY A 507 8.52 -9.67 18.41
C GLY A 507 7.97 -8.59 17.48
N LEU A 508 6.90 -8.91 16.75
CA LEU A 508 6.23 -7.97 15.85
C LEU A 508 5.66 -6.77 16.60
N THR A 509 5.07 -6.97 17.79
CA THR A 509 4.58 -5.85 18.62
C THR A 509 5.69 -4.98 19.19
N GLN A 510 6.84 -5.57 19.55
CA GLN A 510 8.03 -4.82 19.94
C GLN A 510 8.57 -3.99 18.77
N ASP A 511 8.65 -4.57 17.58
CA ASP A 511 9.08 -3.87 16.37
C ASP A 511 8.13 -2.73 16.01
N TYR A 512 6.82 -2.92 16.18
CA TYR A 512 5.85 -1.85 16.01
C TYR A 512 6.01 -0.72 17.05
N LYS A 513 6.23 -1.03 18.34
CA LYS A 513 6.55 0.00 19.34
C LYS A 513 7.83 0.77 18.98
N ARG A 514 8.87 0.08 18.49
CA ARG A 514 10.10 0.73 18.00
C ARG A 514 9.82 1.66 16.83
N LEU A 515 8.96 1.26 15.90
CA LEU A 515 8.53 2.12 14.79
C LEU A 515 7.85 3.39 15.32
N LEU A 516 6.95 3.27 16.29
CA LEU A 516 6.30 4.43 16.91
C LEU A 516 7.34 5.39 17.51
N SER A 517 8.25 4.90 18.36
CA SER A 517 9.31 5.75 18.94
C SER A 517 10.21 6.36 17.86
N PHE A 518 10.50 5.62 16.79
CA PHE A 518 11.31 6.11 15.69
C PHE A 518 10.65 7.32 14.97
N ILE A 519 9.33 7.29 14.80
CA ILE A 519 8.58 8.40 14.19
C ILE A 519 8.37 9.54 15.19
N PHE A 520 8.05 9.25 16.46
CA PHE A 520 7.75 10.24 17.49
C PHE A 520 8.96 11.05 17.94
N ASN A 521 10.14 10.43 18.11
CA ASN A 521 11.30 11.09 18.70
C ASN A 521 11.74 12.34 17.91
N PRO A 522 11.87 12.30 16.57
CA PRO A 522 12.21 13.50 15.79
C PRO A 522 11.14 14.60 15.85
N ILE A 523 9.86 14.23 15.91
CA ILE A 523 8.75 15.20 16.04
C ILE A 523 8.86 15.90 17.39
N SER A 524 9.01 15.11 18.46
CA SER A 524 9.18 15.62 19.83
C SER A 524 10.38 16.55 19.93
N GLU A 525 11.52 16.16 19.40
CA GLU A 525 12.74 16.97 19.42
C GLU A 525 12.56 18.29 18.64
N SER A 526 11.91 18.24 17.48
CA SER A 526 11.59 19.43 16.67
C SER A 526 10.66 20.39 17.43
N CYS A 527 9.58 19.86 18.01
CA CYS A 527 8.63 20.63 18.81
C CYS A 527 9.30 21.28 20.02
N MET A 528 10.13 20.52 20.77
CA MET A 528 10.86 21.02 21.94
C MET A 528 11.85 22.13 21.58
N LYS A 529 12.60 21.99 20.47
CA LYS A 529 13.52 23.03 19.99
C LYS A 529 12.78 24.33 19.64
N LYS A 530 11.60 24.24 19.02
CA LYS A 530 10.81 25.40 18.63
C LYS A 530 10.11 26.03 19.84
N LEU A 531 9.61 25.25 20.80
CA LEU A 531 9.12 25.75 22.09
C LEU A 531 10.22 26.50 22.86
N LEU A 532 11.43 25.94 22.94
CA LEU A 532 12.60 26.62 23.52
C LEU A 532 12.92 27.93 22.81
N TRP A 533 12.84 27.94 21.47
CA TRP A 533 13.05 29.16 20.69
C TRP A 533 11.99 30.22 21.02
N LEU A 534 10.71 29.85 21.04
CA LEU A 534 9.60 30.76 21.40
C LEU A 534 9.75 31.33 22.82
N VAL A 535 10.08 30.50 23.80
CA VAL A 535 10.33 30.94 25.19
C VAL A 535 11.51 31.93 25.26
N LYS A 536 12.54 31.74 24.41
CA LYS A 536 13.72 32.63 24.37
C LYS A 536 13.47 33.93 23.60
N THR A 537 12.58 33.95 22.60
CA THR A 537 12.36 35.11 21.72
C THR A 537 11.13 35.95 22.07
N ASN A 538 10.11 35.39 22.74
CA ASN A 538 8.93 36.15 23.19
C ASN A 538 9.15 36.76 24.59
N VAL A 539 9.25 38.10 24.65
CA VAL A 539 9.42 38.89 25.89
C VAL A 539 8.22 38.77 26.85
N ASN A 540 7.04 38.36 26.36
CA ASN A 540 5.79 38.25 27.15
C ASN A 540 5.55 36.88 27.81
N LEU A 541 6.37 35.85 27.57
CA LEU A 541 6.27 34.55 28.27
C LEU A 541 7.05 34.52 29.60
N ARG A 542 7.33 35.69 30.20
CA ARG A 542 7.89 35.82 31.55
C ARG A 542 6.88 35.55 32.67
N ASP A 543 5.83 34.78 32.39
CA ASP A 543 4.98 34.25 33.45
C ASP A 543 5.75 33.09 34.11
N PHE A 544 6.21 33.33 35.33
CA PHE A 544 7.08 32.43 36.11
C PHE A 544 6.48 31.01 36.27
N SER A 545 5.16 30.86 36.16
CA SER A 545 4.45 29.58 36.26
C SER A 545 4.74 28.64 35.09
N LEU A 546 4.82 29.16 33.86
CA LEU A 546 5.11 28.38 32.64
C LEU A 546 6.57 27.95 32.58
N GLN A 547 7.50 28.80 33.02
CA GLN A 547 8.91 28.42 33.16
C GLN A 547 9.11 27.32 34.22
N ALA A 548 8.40 27.38 35.35
CA ALA A 548 8.55 26.41 36.44
C ALA A 548 8.02 25.01 36.08
N SER A 549 7.01 24.89 35.22
CA SER A 549 6.47 23.60 34.75
C SER A 549 7.17 23.05 33.51
N LEU A 550 7.73 23.90 32.63
CA LEU A 550 8.48 23.46 31.44
C LEU A 550 9.95 23.12 31.71
N LEU A 551 10.62 23.77 32.68
CA LEU A 551 12.05 23.51 32.95
C LEU A 551 12.40 22.08 33.40
N PRO A 552 11.56 21.38 34.19
CA PRO A 552 11.84 19.99 34.58
C PRO A 552 11.60 18.98 33.44
N ILE A 553 10.87 19.40 32.40
CA ILE A 553 10.45 18.60 31.25
C ILE A 553 11.44 18.74 30.07
N LEU A 554 12.09 19.90 29.97
CA LEU A 554 13.22 20.19 29.07
C LEU A 554 14.53 19.56 29.56
#